data_AF-A0A968JPT9-F1
#
_entry.id   AF-A0A968JPT9-F1
#
_cell.length_a   1.000
_cell.length_b   1.000
_cell.length_c   1.000
_cell.angle_alpha   90.00
_cell.angle_beta   90.00
_cell.angle_gamma   90.00
#
_symmetry.space_group_name_H-M   'P 1'
#
loop_
_entity.id
_entity.type
_entity.pdbx_description
1 polymer ?
#
loop_
_entity_poly.entity_id
_entity_poly.type
_entity_poly.pdbx_seq_one_letter_code
_entity_poly.pdbx_strand_id
1 'polypeptide(L)' 'MIKEQGVYISSNEEKIALGWQKEGETILYLVVEQKVEGIIGVSDKIKPTSKKAIQLLQKNGIEIHNAYRR' A
#
# COMPACT_ATOMS: atom_id res chain seq x y z
N MET A 1 13.64 2.09 -2.44
CA MET A 1 13.01 2.25 -1.12
C MET A 1 13.73 1.53 0.02
N ILE A 2 13.97 0.20 0.01
CA ILE A 2 14.78 -0.46 1.07
C ILE A 2 16.15 -0.99 0.60
N LYS A 3 16.26 -1.40 -0.67
CA LYS A 3 17.57 -1.75 -1.28
C LYS A 3 18.57 -0.60 -1.27
N GLU A 4 18.09 0.64 -1.33
CA GLU A 4 18.92 1.86 -1.28
C GLU A 4 19.49 2.13 0.13
N GLN A 5 18.96 1.48 1.16
CA GLN A 5 19.37 1.63 2.56
C GLN A 5 20.41 0.57 2.98
N GLY A 6 20.97 -0.18 2.03
CA GLY A 6 21.92 -1.26 2.32
C GLY A 6 21.28 -2.51 2.95
N VAL A 7 19.94 -2.60 2.92
CA VAL A 7 19.20 -3.71 3.53
C VAL A 7 19.05 -4.86 2.53
N TYR A 8 19.45 -6.06 2.97
CA TYR A 8 19.25 -7.32 2.27
C TYR A 8 17.80 -7.78 2.38
N ILE A 9 17.17 -7.95 1.22
CA ILE A 9 15.83 -8.51 1.07
C ILE A 9 15.89 -9.60 -0.01
N SER A 10 15.27 -10.74 0.25
CA SER A 10 15.18 -11.82 -0.72
C SER A 10 14.16 -11.52 -1.82
N SER A 11 14.31 -12.18 -2.97
CA SER A 11 13.34 -12.05 -4.08
C SER A 11 11.93 -12.51 -3.72
N ASN A 12 11.77 -13.37 -2.72
CA ASN A 12 10.46 -13.86 -2.29
C ASN A 12 9.73 -12.82 -1.41
N GLU A 13 10.45 -12.27 -0.43
CA GLU A 13 9.98 -11.17 0.42
C GLU A 13 9.57 -9.94 -0.42
N GLU A 14 10.38 -9.61 -1.42
CA GLU A 14 10.07 -8.51 -2.34
C GLU A 14 8.78 -8.76 -3.14
N LYS A 15 8.56 -10.00 -3.61
CA LYS A 15 7.31 -10.36 -4.30
C LYS A 15 6.09 -10.26 -3.39
N ILE A 16 6.20 -10.71 -2.14
CA ILE A 16 5.11 -10.66 -1.15
C ILE A 16 4.74 -9.20 -0.88
N ALA A 17 5.73 -8.36 -0.55
CA ALA A 17 5.52 -6.94 -0.31
C ALA A 17 4.92 -6.22 -1.52
N LEU A 18 5.40 -6.50 -2.74
CA LEU A 18 4.85 -5.92 -3.96
C LEU A 18 3.40 -6.38 -4.23
N GLY A 19 3.05 -7.60 -3.86
CA GLY A 19 1.68 -8.11 -3.95
C GLY A 19 0.74 -7.29 -3.06
N TRP A 20 1.05 -7.22 -1.77
CA TRP A 20 0.25 -6.47 -0.79
C TRP A 20 0.19 -4.98 -1.09
N GLN A 21 1.29 -4.38 -1.57
CA GLN A 21 1.29 -2.98 -1.98
C GLN A 21 0.32 -2.71 -3.16
N LYS A 22 0.23 -3.65 -4.12
CA LYS A 22 -0.74 -3.55 -5.23
C LYS A 22 -2.19 -3.72 -4.77
N GLU A 23 -2.41 -4.47 -3.69
CA GLU A 23 -3.72 -4.62 -3.05
C GLU A 23 -4.12 -3.38 -2.23
N GLY A 24 -3.24 -2.38 -2.14
CA GLY A 24 -3.49 -1.11 -1.46
C GLY A 24 -3.08 -1.11 0.00
N GLU A 25 -2.32 -2.12 0.44
CA GLU A 25 -1.78 -2.16 1.79
C GLU A 25 -0.55 -1.25 1.94
N THR A 26 -0.39 -0.69 3.13
CA THR A 26 0.85 -0.01 3.52
C THR A 26 1.83 -1.05 4.07
N ILE A 27 3.02 -1.13 3.48
CA ILE A 27 4.03 -2.14 3.84
C ILE A 27 5.05 -1.57 4.81
N LEU A 28 5.25 -2.26 5.93
CA LEU A 28 6.33 -2.00 6.88
C LEU A 28 7.28 -3.19 6.89
N TYR A 29 8.59 -2.90 6.91
CA TYR A 29 9.63 -3.92 6.97
C TYR A 29 10.28 -3.87 8.34
N LEU A 30 10.40 -5.03 8.99
CA LEU A 30 11.21 -5.21 10.18
C LEU A 30 12.62 -5.61 9.74
N VAL A 31 13.59 -4.75 10.05
CA VAL A 31 14.99 -4.95 9.68
C VAL A 31 15.84 -5.11 10.92
N VAL A 32 16.62 -6.18 10.98
CA VAL A 32 17.61 -6.45 12.04
C VAL A 32 18.94 -6.75 11.34
N GLU A 33 20.03 -6.10 11.77
CA GLU A 33 21.37 -6.29 11.20
C GLU A 33 21.41 -6.18 9.65
N GLN A 34 20.70 -5.21 9.09
CA GLN A 34 20.57 -4.98 7.64
C GLN A 34 19.88 -6.12 6.87
N LYS A 35 19.17 -7.03 7.54
CA LYS A 35 18.36 -8.07 6.91
C LYS A 35 16.89 -7.89 7.25
N VAL A 36 16.03 -8.10 6.26
CA VAL A 36 14.58 -8.17 6.50
C VAL A 36 14.28 -9.45 7.27
N GLU A 37 13.74 -9.31 8.48
CA GLU A 37 13.27 -10.41 9.32
C GLU A 37 11.73 -10.54 9.31
N GLY A 38 11.03 -9.53 8.79
CA GLY A 38 9.58 -9.57 8.68
C GLY A 38 9.00 -8.46 7.81
N ILE A 39 7.79 -8.73 7.32
CA ILE A 39 6.97 -7.79 6.53
C ILE A 39 5.60 -7.72 7.18
N ILE A 40 5.13 -6.51 7.46
CA ILE A 40 3.82 -6.23 8.02
C ILE A 40 3.02 -5.44 6.98
N GLY A 41 1.89 -6.00 6.55
CA GLY A 41 0.89 -5.32 5.74
C GLY A 41 -0.16 -4.66 6.63
N VAL A 42 -0.37 -3.36 6.45
CA VAL A 42 -1.44 -2.61 7.12
C VAL A 42 -2.48 -2.22 6.09
N SER A 43 -3.66 -2.84 6.18
CA SER A 43 -4.83 -2.49 5.38
C SER A 43 -5.85 -1.71 6.21
N ASP A 44 -6.30 -0.57 5.70
CA ASP A 44 -7.52 0.07 6.16
C ASP A 44 -8.65 -0.37 5.24
N LYS A 45 -9.60 -1.15 5.77
CA LYS A 45 -10.76 -1.59 4.97
C LYS A 45 -11.55 -0.36 4.55
N ILE A 46 -11.54 -0.07 3.25
CA ILE A 46 -12.40 0.95 2.66
C ILE A 46 -13.84 0.65 3.09
N LYS A 47 -14.42 1.57 3.86
CA LYS A 47 -15.81 1.42 4.33
C LYS A 47 -16.72 1.27 3.10
N PRO A 48 -17.72 0.36 3.12
CA PRO A 48 -18.68 0.23 2.02
C PRO A 48 -19.39 1.55 1.66
N THR A 49 -19.50 2.44 2.65
CA THR A 49 -20.03 3.80 2.51
C THR A 49 -19.20 4.68 1.59
N SER A 50 -17.88 4.47 1.51
CA SER A 50 -16.99 5.27 0.66
C SER A 50 -17.29 5.04 -0.82
N LYS A 51 -17.59 3.78 -1.22
CA LYS A 51 -18.02 3.47 -2.60
C LYS A 51 -19.33 4.18 -2.95
N LYS A 52 -20.31 4.15 -2.04
CA LYS A 52 -21.59 4.85 -2.23
C LYS A 52 -21.41 6.36 -2.30
N ALA A 53 -20.55 6.94 -1.46
CA ALA A 53 -20.26 8.36 -1.45
C ALA A 53 -19.60 8.81 -2.77
N ILE A 54 -18.60 8.08 -3.26
CA ILE A 54 -17.93 8.33 -4.55
C ILE A 54 -18.95 8.30 -5.69
N GLN A 55 -19.82 7.28 -5.73
CA GLN A 55 -20.86 7.17 -6.76
C GLN A 55 -21.86 8.33 -6.72
N LEU A 56 -22.26 8.76 -5.51
CA LEU A 56 -23.18 9.88 -5.33
C LEU A 56 -22.55 11.21 -5.79
N LEU A 57 -21.29 11.45 -5.42
CA LEU A 57 -20.54 12.64 -5.84
C LEU A 57 -20.36 12.69 -7.37
N GLN A 58 -20.00 11.57 -8.01
CA GLN A 58 -19.93 11.47 -9.47
C GLN A 58 -21.28 11.74 -10.13
N LYS A 59 -22.37 11.19 -9.59
CA LYS A 59 -23.74 11.42 -10.11
C LYS A 59 -24.17 12.89 -10.00
N ASN A 60 -23.67 13.61 -9.02
CA ASN A 60 -23.91 15.04 -8.83
C ASN A 60 -22.95 15.93 -9.67
N GLY A 61 -22.17 15.34 -10.58
CA GLY A 61 -21.24 16.08 -11.45
C GLY A 61 -19.98 16.60 -10.74
N ILE A 62 -19.70 16.12 -9.52
CA ILE A 62 -18.53 16.53 -8.75
C ILE A 62 -17.36 15.63 -9.17
N GLU A 63 -16.32 16.26 -9.70
CA GLU A 63 -15.12 15.56 -10.15
C GLU A 63 -14.29 15.08 -8.95
N ILE A 64 -13.98 13.79 -8.92
CA ILE A 64 -13.24 13.17 -7.82
C ILE A 64 -11.79 12.99 -8.23
N HIS A 65 -10.90 13.61 -7.44
CA HIS A 65 -9.47 13.45 -7.56
C HIS A 65 -8.94 12.64 -6.38
N ASN A 66 -8.24 11.55 -6.68
CA ASN A 66 -7.40 10.90 -5.69
C ASN A 66 -6.15 11.77 -5.48
N ALA A 67 -5.85 12.15 -4.24
CA ALA A 67 -4.70 12.98 -3.90
C ALA A 67 -3.34 12.32 -4.25
N TYR A 68 -3.35 11.04 -4.61
CA TYR A 68 -2.19 10.30 -5.08
C TYR A 68 -2.18 10.21 -6.62
N ARG A 69 -1.97 11.34 -7.30
CA ARG A 69 -1.35 11.34 -8.64
C ARG A 69 0.11 11.76 -8.45
N ARG A 70 1.03 10.81 -8.59
CA ARG A 70 2.42 11.08 -8.96
C ARG A 70 2.62 10.60 -10.38
#